data_AF-A0A0F9WVK5-F1
#
_entry.id   AF-A0A0F9WVK5-F1
#
_cell.length_a   1.000
_cell.length_b   1.000
_cell.length_c   1.000
_cell.angle_alpha   90.00
_cell.angle_beta   90.00
_cell.angle_gamma   90.00
#
_symmetry.space_group_name_H-M   'P 1'
#
loop_
_entity.id
_entity.type
_entity.pdbx_description
1 polymer ?
#
loop_
_entity_poly.entity_id
_entity_poly.type
_entity_poly.pdbx_seq_one_letter_code
_entity_poly.pdbx_strand_id
1 'polypeptide(L)'
;MTNMRTSLTTILVGLTVLTALAGCDNPPTLRHYVVLPVKYVEVPADKPEAQKLTSRVEASRIAYDHRLRLLHQFYVANGDILRTQWVRREHQNLRRAQTFKWVGIAAMPPRDARLPANTNEGTLAEDVAVGRHEYLLALREAEEYYGRHGPKLNGKASRNILRRFDGVRTYLYLDSAEFPPLDLMPNATIPEAEQLYADAHRIYDQGRGWLRTFLTTSYTKQREALTRFKLLVNHYPTSSKAPAAAFFIGEIYKEYFDEDLRAVNWYQRAWTWDPDIHQPARFQAAVVYDLRLNDKLRALELYREALEHEDFNKSNVKFATHRIADIQDDAARFKVRLTPPGEPPPERPLPDEPLAPPERTGDPADPKETPGKSLAPLAPLGGETN
;
A
#
# COMPACT_ATOMS: atom_id res chain seq x y z
N MET A 1 44.91 60.20 -4.21
CA MET A 1 43.80 60.63 -3.33
C MET A 1 42.53 59.91 -3.78
N THR A 2 41.82 59.31 -2.81
CA THR A 2 40.38 58.94 -2.79
C THR A 2 39.87 57.97 -3.88
N ASN A 3 39.68 56.68 -3.54
CA ASN A 3 38.48 56.09 -2.93
C ASN A 3 37.24 56.15 -3.83
N MET A 4 36.84 55.02 -4.42
CA MET A 4 35.45 54.80 -4.81
C MET A 4 35.01 53.34 -4.59
N ARG A 5 34.39 53.18 -3.42
CA ARG A 5 33.36 52.21 -3.00
C ARG A 5 32.76 51.33 -4.11
N THR A 6 32.99 50.03 -4.05
CA THR A 6 32.10 49.02 -4.62
C THR A 6 31.16 48.52 -3.53
N SER A 7 29.88 48.81 -3.73
CA SER A 7 28.75 48.46 -2.90
C SER A 7 28.53 46.94 -2.91
N LEU A 8 28.62 46.33 -1.73
CA LEU A 8 28.17 44.98 -1.44
C LEU A 8 26.64 45.00 -1.31
N THR A 9 25.94 44.79 -2.42
CA THR A 9 24.49 44.62 -2.43
C THR A 9 24.16 43.18 -2.10
N THR A 10 23.71 42.98 -0.86
CA THR A 10 23.12 41.79 -0.28
C THR A 10 21.98 41.24 -1.15
N ILE A 11 22.21 40.13 -1.88
CA ILE A 11 21.13 39.34 -2.47
C ILE A 11 20.69 38.33 -1.41
N LEU A 12 19.67 38.71 -0.64
CA LEU A 12 18.94 37.83 0.26
C LEU A 12 18.04 36.92 -0.62
N VAL A 13 18.57 35.77 -1.05
CA VAL A 13 17.75 34.71 -1.66
C VAL A 13 16.94 34.08 -0.53
N GLY A 14 15.69 34.55 -0.38
CA GLY A 14 14.69 33.91 0.46
C GLY A 14 14.35 32.54 -0.11
N LEU A 15 15.09 31.52 0.30
CA LEU A 15 14.77 30.12 0.08
C LEU A 15 13.57 29.77 0.96
N THR A 16 12.36 30.08 0.50
CA THR A 16 11.13 29.57 1.11
C THR A 16 11.12 28.06 0.86
N VAL A 17 11.54 27.31 1.86
CA VAL A 17 11.45 25.86 1.92
C VAL A 17 9.96 25.50 1.90
N LEU A 18 9.41 25.33 0.71
CA LEU A 18 8.19 24.60 0.47
C LEU A 18 8.47 23.16 0.91
N THR A 19 8.08 22.85 2.14
CA THR A 19 7.92 21.47 2.61
C THR A 19 6.86 20.80 1.75
N ALA A 20 7.30 20.28 0.61
CA ALA A 20 6.53 19.36 -0.21
C ALA A 20 6.31 18.10 0.63
N LEU A 21 5.10 18.01 1.19
CA LEU A 21 4.57 16.82 1.83
C LEU A 21 4.75 15.63 0.88
N ALA A 22 5.54 14.67 1.33
CA ALA A 22 5.78 13.42 0.63
C ALA A 22 4.47 12.66 0.39
N GLY A 23 4.27 12.24 -0.86
CA GLY A 23 3.82 10.88 -1.20
C GLY A 23 2.47 10.39 -0.69
N CYS A 24 1.48 11.25 -0.45
CA CYS A 24 0.11 10.77 -0.31
C CYS A 24 -0.53 10.69 -1.70
N ASP A 25 -1.07 9.52 -2.04
CA ASP A 25 -2.24 9.30 -2.90
C ASP A 25 -3.46 10.07 -2.36
N ASN A 26 -3.29 11.38 -2.14
CA ASN A 26 -4.42 12.25 -1.95
C ASN A 26 -5.10 12.31 -3.32
N PRO A 27 -6.38 11.90 -3.42
CA PRO A 27 -7.15 12.19 -4.62
C PRO A 27 -6.94 13.68 -4.92
N PRO A 28 -6.81 14.09 -6.20
CA PRO A 28 -6.45 15.46 -6.56
C PRO A 28 -7.20 16.40 -5.64
N THR A 29 -6.46 17.06 -4.73
CA THR A 29 -7.07 18.01 -3.83
C THR A 29 -7.74 19.01 -4.75
N LEU A 30 -9.07 19.11 -4.66
CA LEU A 30 -9.81 20.10 -5.44
C LEU A 30 -9.12 21.43 -5.14
N ARG A 31 -8.37 21.95 -6.12
CA ARG A 31 -7.57 23.17 -5.99
C ARG A 31 -8.46 24.26 -5.40
N HIS A 32 -8.15 24.65 -4.17
CA HIS A 32 -8.43 25.93 -3.50
C HIS A 32 -9.79 26.62 -3.70
N TYR A 33 -10.87 25.88 -3.95
CA TYR A 33 -12.18 26.34 -3.52
C TYR A 33 -12.50 25.65 -2.20
N VAL A 34 -12.75 26.42 -1.15
CA VAL A 34 -13.23 25.97 0.17
C VAL A 34 -14.65 25.40 -0.02
N VAL A 35 -14.76 24.30 -0.74
CA VAL A 35 -16.00 23.55 -0.86
C VAL A 35 -15.98 22.57 0.28
N LEU A 36 -16.84 22.80 1.27
CA LEU A 36 -17.04 21.89 2.38
C LEU A 36 -17.26 20.46 1.83
N PRO A 37 -16.64 19.43 2.42
CA PRO A 37 -16.82 18.07 1.94
C PRO A 37 -18.30 17.70 2.01
N VAL A 38 -18.87 17.30 0.87
CA VAL A 38 -20.25 16.80 0.80
C VAL A 38 -20.33 15.54 1.65
N LYS A 39 -21.05 15.61 2.78
CA LYS A 39 -21.23 14.48 3.71
C LYS A 39 -22.38 13.57 3.31
N TYR A 40 -23.38 14.13 2.65
CA TYR A 40 -24.63 13.45 2.31
C TYR A 40 -25.00 13.75 0.86
N VAL A 41 -25.51 12.74 0.15
CA VAL A 41 -26.08 12.90 -1.19
C VAL A 41 -27.49 12.32 -1.16
N GLU A 42 -28.47 13.21 -1.31
CA GLU A 42 -29.88 12.83 -1.28
C GLU A 42 -30.28 12.08 -2.56
N VAL A 43 -31.08 11.04 -2.38
CA VAL A 43 -31.70 10.25 -3.44
C VAL A 43 -33.18 10.65 -3.49
N PRO A 44 -33.68 11.18 -4.62
CA PRO A 44 -35.06 11.66 -4.70
C PRO A 44 -36.07 10.54 -4.40
N ALA A 45 -36.93 10.75 -3.41
CA ALA A 45 -37.91 9.76 -2.97
C ALA A 45 -39.05 9.54 -3.97
N ASP A 46 -39.31 10.53 -4.82
CA ASP A 46 -40.28 10.50 -5.92
C ASP A 46 -39.77 9.73 -7.16
N LYS A 47 -38.52 9.24 -7.14
CA LYS A 47 -37.89 8.53 -8.27
C LYS A 47 -37.54 7.09 -7.89
N PRO A 48 -38.46 6.12 -8.05
CA PRO A 48 -38.24 4.74 -7.61
C PRO A 48 -37.04 4.07 -8.30
N GLU A 49 -36.80 4.38 -9.59
CA GLU A 49 -35.62 3.85 -10.29
C GLU A 49 -34.30 4.40 -9.71
N ALA A 50 -34.28 5.69 -9.31
CA ALA A 50 -33.11 6.29 -8.65
C ALA A 50 -32.84 5.63 -7.29
N GLN A 51 -33.90 5.36 -6.52
CA GLN A 51 -33.81 4.64 -5.25
C GLN A 51 -33.30 3.22 -5.44
N LYS A 52 -33.82 2.49 -6.44
CA LYS A 52 -33.40 1.12 -6.77
C LYS A 52 -31.93 1.05 -7.15
N LEU A 53 -31.47 1.90 -8.08
CA LEU A 53 -30.08 1.92 -8.52
C LEU A 53 -29.12 2.31 -7.39
N THR A 54 -29.46 3.33 -6.61
CA THR A 54 -28.59 3.74 -5.48
C THR A 54 -28.56 2.70 -4.38
N SER A 55 -29.69 2.03 -4.12
CA SER A 55 -29.74 0.89 -3.21
C SER A 55 -28.85 -0.24 -3.71
N ARG A 56 -28.85 -0.54 -5.01
CA ARG A 56 -27.95 -1.54 -5.61
C ARG A 56 -26.47 -1.17 -5.45
N VAL A 57 -26.12 0.10 -5.63
CA VAL A 57 -24.74 0.60 -5.39
C VAL A 57 -24.32 0.33 -3.95
N GLU A 58 -25.15 0.71 -2.98
CA GLU A 58 -24.82 0.55 -1.56
C GLU A 58 -24.81 -0.93 -1.13
N ALA A 59 -25.74 -1.73 -1.62
CA ALA A 59 -25.79 -3.18 -1.39
C ALA A 59 -24.51 -3.87 -1.90
N SER A 60 -24.09 -3.54 -3.13
CA SER A 60 -22.88 -4.11 -3.74
C SER A 60 -21.63 -3.67 -3.00
N ARG A 61 -21.57 -2.40 -2.54
CA ARG A 61 -20.47 -1.90 -1.70
C ARG A 61 -20.34 -2.66 -0.38
N ILE A 62 -21.46 -2.89 0.30
CA ILE A 62 -21.51 -3.62 1.58
C ILE A 62 -21.12 -5.09 1.38
N ALA A 63 -21.63 -5.73 0.32
CA ALA A 63 -21.25 -7.09 -0.03
C ALA A 63 -19.74 -7.19 -0.31
N TYR A 64 -19.20 -6.24 -1.07
CA TYR A 64 -17.77 -6.21 -1.36
C TYR A 64 -16.90 -6.01 -0.10
N ASP A 65 -17.26 -5.06 0.77
CA ASP A 65 -16.60 -4.86 2.07
C ASP A 65 -16.62 -6.15 2.94
N HIS A 66 -17.75 -6.86 2.97
CA HIS A 66 -17.88 -8.12 3.70
C HIS A 66 -16.93 -9.19 3.15
N ARG A 67 -16.87 -9.37 1.84
CA ARG A 67 -15.97 -10.34 1.18
C ARG A 67 -14.50 -10.02 1.45
N LEU A 68 -14.11 -8.74 1.38
CA LEU A 68 -12.76 -8.32 1.75
C LEU A 68 -12.44 -8.61 3.23
N ARG A 69 -13.41 -8.49 4.15
CA ARG A 69 -13.19 -8.83 5.58
C ARG A 69 -12.94 -10.32 5.78
N LEU A 70 -13.68 -11.18 5.07
CA LEU A 70 -13.44 -12.63 5.10
C LEU A 70 -12.05 -12.97 4.58
N LEU A 71 -11.67 -12.43 3.42
CA LEU A 71 -10.35 -12.65 2.83
C LEU A 71 -9.21 -12.14 3.76
N HIS A 72 -9.40 -10.99 4.41
CA HIS A 72 -8.45 -10.48 5.41
C HIS A 72 -8.29 -11.44 6.60
N GLN A 73 -9.39 -11.93 7.17
CA GLN A 73 -9.34 -12.89 8.28
C GLN A 73 -8.59 -14.17 7.89
N PHE A 74 -8.80 -14.66 6.65
CA PHE A 74 -8.11 -15.83 6.13
C PHE A 74 -6.58 -15.62 6.05
N TYR A 75 -6.13 -14.51 5.47
CA TYR A 75 -4.68 -14.24 5.38
C TYR A 75 -4.01 -13.98 6.74
N VAL A 76 -4.71 -13.33 7.67
CA VAL A 76 -4.21 -13.16 9.04
C VAL A 76 -4.05 -14.52 9.73
N ALA A 77 -5.04 -15.41 9.59
CA ALA A 77 -4.99 -16.74 10.19
C ALA A 77 -3.84 -17.60 9.62
N ASN A 78 -3.49 -17.42 8.35
CA ASN A 78 -2.41 -18.15 7.69
C ASN A 78 -1.03 -17.48 7.83
N GLY A 79 -0.93 -16.30 8.46
CA GLY A 79 0.33 -15.58 8.61
C GLY A 79 0.87 -14.95 7.31
N ASP A 80 0.02 -14.80 6.28
CA ASP A 80 0.43 -14.18 5.01
C ASP A 80 0.39 -12.65 5.13
N ILE A 81 1.50 -12.08 5.61
CA ILE A 81 1.64 -10.65 5.90
C ILE A 81 1.42 -9.81 4.63
N LEU A 82 1.97 -10.25 3.50
CA LEU A 82 1.95 -9.50 2.25
C LEU A 82 0.53 -9.42 1.68
N ARG A 83 -0.18 -10.54 1.63
CA ARG A 83 -1.58 -10.55 1.17
C ARG A 83 -2.51 -9.86 2.16
N THR A 84 -2.25 -9.96 3.46
CA THR A 84 -2.97 -9.18 4.49
C THR A 84 -2.86 -7.67 4.25
N GLN A 85 -1.64 -7.17 3.99
CA GLN A 85 -1.42 -5.75 3.70
C GLN A 85 -2.15 -5.32 2.43
N TRP A 86 -2.16 -6.15 1.39
CA TRP A 86 -2.93 -5.89 0.17
C TRP A 86 -4.42 -5.74 0.46
N VAL A 87 -5.04 -6.71 1.13
CA VAL A 87 -6.48 -6.65 1.46
C VAL A 87 -6.80 -5.42 2.30
N ARG A 88 -5.92 -5.05 3.23
CA ARG A 88 -6.07 -3.84 4.05
C ARG A 88 -6.05 -2.55 3.20
N ARG A 89 -5.14 -2.46 2.23
CA ARG A 89 -5.08 -1.31 1.30
C ARG A 89 -6.33 -1.23 0.43
N GLU A 90 -6.85 -2.37 -0.01
CA GLU A 90 -8.07 -2.43 -0.81
C GLU A 90 -9.32 -2.04 0.00
N HIS A 91 -9.41 -2.49 1.26
CA HIS A 91 -10.39 -2.02 2.24
C HIS A 91 -10.34 -0.51 2.43
N GLN A 92 -9.14 0.03 2.63
CA GLN A 92 -8.94 1.46 2.81
C GLN A 92 -9.35 2.25 1.56
N ASN A 93 -9.06 1.71 0.37
CA ASN A 93 -9.47 2.30 -0.90
C ASN A 93 -10.99 2.36 -1.03
N LEU A 94 -11.70 1.27 -0.75
CA LEU A 94 -13.17 1.22 -0.75
C LEU A 94 -13.77 2.30 0.16
N ARG A 95 -13.21 2.47 1.36
CA ARG A 95 -13.66 3.49 2.32
C ARG A 95 -13.33 4.91 1.88
N ARG A 96 -12.16 5.14 1.27
CA ARG A 96 -11.72 6.47 0.82
C ARG A 96 -12.40 6.92 -0.48
N ALA A 97 -12.83 5.99 -1.33
CA ALA A 97 -13.49 6.32 -2.59
C ALA A 97 -14.82 7.06 -2.36
N GLN A 98 -15.63 6.57 -1.42
CA GLN A 98 -16.94 7.14 -1.05
C GLN A 98 -16.85 7.95 0.25
N THR A 99 -16.66 9.26 0.11
CA THR A 99 -16.53 10.20 1.25
C THR A 99 -17.85 10.74 1.78
N PHE A 100 -18.98 10.17 1.35
CA PHE A 100 -20.34 10.64 1.64
C PHE A 100 -21.28 9.45 1.88
N LYS A 101 -22.46 9.73 2.45
CA LYS A 101 -23.53 8.75 2.61
C LYS A 101 -24.70 9.07 1.70
N TRP A 102 -25.30 8.04 1.10
CA TRP A 102 -26.59 8.17 0.42
C TRP A 102 -27.70 8.36 1.45
N VAL A 103 -28.60 9.31 1.22
CA VAL A 103 -29.77 9.57 2.06
C VAL A 103 -31.03 9.36 1.22
N GLY A 104 -32.10 8.84 1.82
CA GLY A 104 -33.35 8.52 1.08
C GLY A 104 -33.38 7.12 0.48
N ILE A 105 -32.45 6.24 0.87
CA ILE A 105 -32.49 4.80 0.61
C ILE A 105 -32.66 4.03 1.93
N ALA A 106 -33.19 2.81 1.85
CA ALA A 106 -33.33 1.95 3.02
C ALA A 106 -31.96 1.64 3.65
N ALA A 107 -31.89 1.67 4.98
CA ALA A 107 -30.68 1.28 5.70
C ALA A 107 -30.36 -0.20 5.44
N MET A 108 -29.12 -0.49 5.06
CA MET A 108 -28.65 -1.84 4.81
C MET A 108 -27.70 -2.23 5.96
N PRO A 109 -28.07 -3.21 6.81
CA PRO A 109 -27.19 -3.61 7.90
C PRO A 109 -25.93 -4.28 7.35
N PRO A 110 -24.77 -4.08 7.98
CA PRO A 110 -23.57 -4.84 7.65
C PRO A 110 -23.83 -6.33 7.91
N ARG A 111 -23.31 -7.19 7.03
CA ARG A 111 -23.32 -8.63 7.24
C ARG A 111 -22.24 -9.02 8.23
N ASP A 112 -22.55 -9.99 9.09
CA ASP A 112 -21.57 -10.60 9.98
C ASP A 112 -20.51 -11.34 9.15
N ALA A 113 -19.24 -11.03 9.39
CA ALA A 113 -18.11 -11.64 8.72
C ALA A 113 -17.57 -12.77 9.60
N ARG A 114 -18.09 -13.99 9.39
CA ARG A 114 -17.54 -15.23 9.96
C ARG A 114 -17.11 -16.12 8.80
N LEU A 115 -15.86 -16.57 8.83
CA LEU A 115 -15.35 -17.53 7.86
C LEU A 115 -16.12 -18.85 7.96
N PRO A 116 -16.68 -19.36 6.86
CA PRO A 116 -17.21 -20.70 6.81
C PRO A 116 -16.13 -21.75 7.16
N ALA A 117 -16.52 -22.84 7.80
CA ALA A 117 -15.64 -24.00 7.91
C ALA A 117 -15.26 -24.50 6.51
N ASN A 118 -13.98 -24.87 6.31
CA ASN A 118 -13.43 -25.36 5.03
C ASN A 118 -13.36 -24.31 3.90
N THR A 119 -13.26 -23.02 4.27
CA THR A 119 -13.03 -21.98 3.27
C THR A 119 -11.63 -22.11 2.65
N ASN A 120 -11.56 -22.11 1.31
CA ASN A 120 -10.30 -22.08 0.58
C ASN A 120 -9.99 -20.65 0.09
N GLU A 121 -8.70 -20.36 -0.14
CA GLU A 121 -8.23 -19.05 -0.60
C GLU A 121 -8.86 -18.64 -1.93
N GLY A 122 -8.86 -19.56 -2.91
CA GLY A 122 -9.32 -19.29 -4.27
C GLY A 122 -10.76 -18.81 -4.35
N THR A 123 -11.66 -19.45 -3.59
CA THR A 123 -13.07 -19.07 -3.51
C THR A 123 -13.25 -17.69 -2.88
N LEU A 124 -12.54 -17.38 -1.79
CA LEU A 124 -12.61 -16.04 -1.18
C LEU A 124 -12.08 -14.95 -2.11
N ALA A 125 -10.98 -15.25 -2.81
CA ALA A 125 -10.39 -14.40 -3.82
C ALA A 125 -11.40 -14.12 -4.96
N GLU A 126 -11.99 -15.15 -5.54
CA GLU A 126 -13.01 -15.04 -6.59
C GLU A 126 -14.23 -14.24 -6.12
N ASP A 127 -14.72 -14.51 -4.90
CA ASP A 127 -15.82 -13.75 -4.29
C ASP A 127 -15.51 -12.25 -4.23
N VAL A 128 -14.29 -11.89 -3.79
CA VAL A 128 -13.82 -10.49 -3.77
C VAL A 128 -13.81 -9.90 -5.18
N ALA A 129 -13.34 -10.65 -6.20
CA ALA A 129 -13.32 -10.18 -7.59
C ALA A 129 -14.72 -9.88 -8.10
N VAL A 130 -15.64 -10.81 -7.88
CA VAL A 130 -17.06 -10.67 -8.23
C VAL A 130 -17.65 -9.45 -7.52
N GLY A 131 -17.36 -9.27 -6.23
CA GLY A 131 -17.97 -8.19 -5.44
C GLY A 131 -17.52 -6.82 -5.89
N ARG A 132 -16.25 -6.71 -6.27
CA ARG A 132 -15.73 -5.49 -6.88
C ARG A 132 -16.34 -5.23 -8.24
N HIS A 133 -16.46 -6.25 -9.09
CA HIS A 133 -17.09 -6.13 -10.40
C HIS A 133 -18.55 -5.66 -10.28
N GLU A 134 -19.33 -6.28 -9.40
CA GLU A 134 -20.72 -5.91 -9.11
C GLU A 134 -20.84 -4.45 -8.64
N TYR A 135 -19.96 -4.01 -7.74
CA TYR A 135 -19.94 -2.64 -7.26
C TYR A 135 -19.60 -1.63 -8.37
N LEU A 136 -18.59 -1.91 -9.19
CA LEU A 136 -18.21 -1.06 -10.32
C LEU A 136 -19.33 -0.98 -11.37
N LEU A 137 -19.99 -2.09 -11.66
CA LEU A 137 -21.13 -2.13 -12.58
C LEU A 137 -22.29 -1.29 -12.05
N ALA A 138 -22.67 -1.46 -10.78
CA ALA A 138 -23.74 -0.68 -10.15
C ALA A 138 -23.44 0.83 -10.17
N LEU A 139 -22.18 1.23 -9.94
CA LEU A 139 -21.76 2.63 -10.02
C LEU A 139 -21.88 3.21 -11.43
N ARG A 140 -21.54 2.43 -12.46
CA ARG A 140 -21.65 2.87 -13.87
C ARG A 140 -23.11 3.05 -14.29
N GLU A 141 -23.96 2.10 -13.92
CA GLU A 141 -25.42 2.21 -14.15
C GLU A 141 -26.01 3.44 -13.44
N ALA A 142 -25.62 3.68 -12.19
CA ALA A 142 -26.05 4.87 -11.45
C ALA A 142 -25.52 6.16 -12.10
N GLU A 143 -24.24 6.21 -12.51
CA GLU A 143 -23.70 7.35 -13.24
C GLU A 143 -24.49 7.63 -14.52
N GLU A 144 -24.74 6.61 -15.33
CA GLU A 144 -25.48 6.72 -16.59
C GLU A 144 -26.90 7.24 -16.35
N TYR A 145 -27.63 6.63 -15.41
CA TYR A 145 -28.98 7.05 -15.05
C TYR A 145 -29.02 8.50 -14.56
N TYR A 146 -28.16 8.86 -13.60
CA TYR A 146 -28.13 10.22 -13.05
C TYR A 146 -27.63 11.25 -14.06
N GLY A 147 -26.81 10.84 -15.02
CA GLY A 147 -26.40 11.68 -16.14
C GLY A 147 -27.54 12.06 -17.07
N ARG A 148 -28.52 11.15 -17.28
CA ARG A 148 -29.67 11.36 -18.17
C ARG A 148 -30.91 11.92 -17.48
N HIS A 149 -31.26 11.42 -16.30
CA HIS A 149 -32.60 11.59 -15.71
C HIS A 149 -32.64 12.20 -14.31
N GLY A 150 -31.48 12.31 -13.64
CA GLY A 150 -31.41 12.60 -12.22
C GLY A 150 -30.62 13.85 -11.85
N PRO A 151 -30.48 14.12 -10.54
CA PRO A 151 -29.69 15.26 -10.09
C PRO A 151 -28.23 15.14 -10.51
N LYS A 152 -27.68 16.21 -11.11
CA LYS A 152 -26.29 16.25 -11.58
C LYS A 152 -25.28 15.92 -10.47
N LEU A 153 -25.62 16.19 -9.20
CA LEU A 153 -24.76 15.88 -8.06
C LEU A 153 -24.56 14.37 -7.89
N ASN A 154 -25.61 13.56 -7.97
CA ASN A 154 -25.55 12.10 -7.80
C ASN A 154 -24.73 11.43 -8.91
N GLY A 155 -24.88 11.90 -10.15
CA GLY A 155 -24.07 11.44 -11.29
C GLY A 155 -22.59 11.79 -11.10
N LYS A 156 -22.29 13.04 -10.69
CA LYS A 156 -20.92 13.45 -10.33
C LYS A 156 -20.36 12.66 -9.16
N ALA A 157 -21.17 12.32 -8.17
CA ALA A 157 -20.77 11.53 -7.01
C ALA A 157 -20.37 10.11 -7.42
N SER A 158 -21.20 9.44 -8.24
CA SER A 158 -20.91 8.10 -8.78
C SER A 158 -19.65 8.09 -9.65
N ARG A 159 -19.52 9.05 -10.57
CA ARG A 159 -18.30 9.24 -11.37
C ARG A 159 -17.05 9.47 -10.51
N ASN A 160 -17.18 10.25 -9.44
CA ASN A 160 -16.06 10.53 -8.54
C ASN A 160 -15.61 9.28 -7.79
N ILE A 161 -16.55 8.43 -7.35
CA ILE A 161 -16.22 7.12 -6.78
C ILE A 161 -15.49 6.28 -7.82
N LEU A 162 -16.07 6.11 -9.02
CA LEU A 162 -15.44 5.35 -10.12
C LEU A 162 -14.01 5.83 -10.38
N ARG A 163 -13.80 7.14 -10.57
CA ARG A 163 -12.47 7.69 -10.82
C ARG A 163 -11.46 7.41 -9.69
N ARG A 164 -11.90 7.40 -8.44
CA ARG A 164 -11.04 7.10 -7.27
C ARG A 164 -10.78 5.61 -7.12
N PHE A 165 -11.77 4.79 -7.44
CA PHE A 165 -11.77 3.36 -7.16
C PHE A 165 -11.23 2.51 -8.33
N ASP A 166 -11.41 2.97 -9.57
CA ASP A 166 -10.97 2.36 -10.84
C ASP A 166 -9.49 2.64 -11.17
N GLY A 167 -8.72 3.16 -10.22
CA GLY A 167 -7.26 3.16 -10.32
C GLY A 167 -6.79 1.71 -10.49
N VAL A 168 -5.93 1.47 -11.48
CA VAL A 168 -5.40 0.17 -11.94
C VAL A 168 -4.86 -0.67 -10.77
N ARG A 169 -5.75 -1.36 -10.07
CA ARG A 169 -5.45 -2.36 -9.06
C ARG A 169 -5.97 -3.69 -9.58
N THR A 170 -5.10 -4.44 -10.24
CA THR A 170 -5.35 -5.80 -10.70
C THR A 170 -5.15 -6.74 -9.51
N TYR A 171 -5.94 -7.78 -9.41
CA TYR A 171 -6.04 -8.57 -8.20
C TYR A 171 -4.80 -9.46 -8.04
N LEU A 172 -4.00 -9.20 -7.00
CA LEU A 172 -2.82 -10.00 -6.63
C LEU A 172 -3.14 -11.47 -6.31
N TYR A 173 -4.40 -11.85 -6.16
CA TYR A 173 -4.78 -13.27 -6.00
C TYR A 173 -5.14 -13.94 -7.32
N LEU A 174 -5.33 -13.17 -8.40
CA LEU A 174 -5.39 -13.69 -9.77
C LEU A 174 -4.00 -13.64 -10.39
N ASP A 175 -2.98 -14.03 -9.62
CA ASP A 175 -1.58 -14.04 -10.08
C ASP A 175 -1.46 -14.77 -11.43
N SER A 176 -2.22 -15.86 -11.64
CA SER A 176 -2.23 -16.61 -12.90
C SER A 176 -2.81 -15.84 -14.10
N ALA A 177 -3.71 -14.89 -13.89
CA ALA A 177 -4.31 -14.11 -14.97
C ALA A 177 -3.46 -12.89 -15.35
N GLU A 178 -2.70 -12.35 -14.40
CA GLU A 178 -1.85 -11.17 -14.63
C GLU A 178 -0.42 -11.53 -15.01
N PHE A 179 0.15 -12.56 -14.40
CA PHE A 179 1.52 -12.99 -14.64
C PHE A 179 1.52 -14.18 -15.59
N PRO A 180 2.16 -14.06 -16.76
CA PRO A 180 2.47 -15.22 -17.59
C PRO A 180 3.32 -16.22 -16.81
N PRO A 181 3.37 -17.49 -17.23
CA PRO A 181 4.02 -18.54 -16.46
C PRO A 181 5.55 -18.34 -16.34
N LEU A 182 6.18 -18.98 -15.33
CA LEU A 182 7.60 -18.71 -14.99
C LEU A 182 8.55 -19.34 -16.01
N ASP A 183 8.09 -20.41 -16.66
CA ASP A 183 8.82 -21.25 -17.60
C ASP A 183 8.81 -20.72 -19.04
N LEU A 184 8.39 -19.47 -19.27
CA LEU A 184 8.57 -18.84 -20.58
C LEU A 184 10.07 -18.69 -20.88
N MET A 185 10.46 -19.07 -22.09
CA MET A 185 11.82 -18.91 -22.61
C MET A 185 11.83 -17.97 -23.82
N PRO A 186 11.73 -16.65 -23.61
CA PRO A 186 11.71 -15.67 -24.69
C PRO A 186 13.09 -15.52 -25.36
N ASN A 187 13.22 -15.99 -26.60
CA ASN A 187 14.46 -15.92 -27.36
C ASN A 187 14.28 -15.48 -28.83
N ALA A 188 13.04 -15.29 -29.29
CA ALA A 188 12.76 -14.94 -30.68
C ALA A 188 12.80 -13.43 -30.90
N THR A 189 13.51 -12.99 -31.93
CA THR A 189 13.45 -11.60 -32.41
C THR A 189 12.24 -11.44 -33.31
N ILE A 190 11.20 -10.75 -32.84
CA ILE A 190 9.93 -10.55 -33.55
C ILE A 190 9.79 -9.05 -33.86
N PRO A 191 9.86 -8.61 -35.14
CA PRO A 191 9.84 -7.19 -35.51
C PRO A 191 8.65 -6.39 -34.95
N GLU A 192 7.46 -6.99 -34.90
CA GLU A 192 6.25 -6.36 -34.36
C GLU A 192 6.36 -6.14 -32.84
N ALA A 193 6.98 -7.09 -32.13
CA ALA A 193 7.23 -6.97 -30.69
C ALA A 193 8.31 -5.92 -30.39
N GLU A 194 9.35 -5.83 -31.23
CA GLU A 194 10.37 -4.77 -31.15
C GLU A 194 9.73 -3.38 -31.30
N GLN A 195 8.86 -3.21 -32.29
CA GLN A 195 8.14 -1.96 -32.50
C GLN A 195 7.22 -1.62 -31.32
N LEU A 196 6.45 -2.60 -30.83
CA LEU A 196 5.57 -2.41 -29.69
C LEU A 196 6.35 -2.05 -28.42
N TYR A 197 7.51 -2.67 -28.21
CA TYR A 197 8.42 -2.35 -27.10
C TYR A 197 8.93 -0.92 -27.22
N ALA A 198 9.45 -0.53 -28.38
CA ALA A 198 9.98 0.80 -28.62
C ALA A 198 8.93 1.89 -28.38
N ASP A 199 7.69 1.65 -28.83
CA ASP A 199 6.56 2.53 -28.58
C ASP A 199 6.20 2.62 -27.09
N ALA A 200 6.10 1.49 -26.40
CA ALA A 200 5.80 1.44 -24.98
C ALA A 200 6.87 2.18 -24.16
N HIS A 201 8.15 1.95 -24.47
CA HIS A 201 9.27 2.60 -23.82
C HIS A 201 9.29 4.11 -24.07
N ARG A 202 9.01 4.55 -25.31
CA ARG A 202 8.86 5.98 -25.63
C ARG A 202 7.76 6.64 -24.81
N ILE A 203 6.61 5.98 -24.66
CA ILE A 203 5.50 6.51 -23.85
C ILE A 203 5.86 6.53 -22.36
N TYR A 204 6.54 5.49 -21.88
CA TYR A 204 7.10 5.42 -20.52
C TYR A 204 8.00 6.62 -20.23
N ASP A 205 8.99 6.89 -21.09
CA ASP A 205 9.91 8.02 -20.94
C ASP A 205 9.18 9.37 -20.95
N GLN A 206 8.23 9.55 -21.86
CA GLN A 206 7.39 10.74 -21.89
C GLN A 206 6.51 10.89 -20.63
N GLY A 207 6.15 9.77 -19.99
CA GLY A 207 5.38 9.74 -18.76
C GLY A 207 6.21 10.09 -17.52
N ARG A 208 7.52 9.86 -17.51
CA ARG A 208 8.39 10.14 -16.34
C ARG A 208 8.57 11.63 -16.08
N GLY A 209 8.39 12.45 -17.12
CA GLY A 209 8.67 13.88 -17.10
C GLY A 209 10.18 14.18 -17.15
N TRP A 210 10.53 15.38 -17.58
CA TRP A 210 11.91 15.77 -17.89
C TRP A 210 12.81 15.90 -16.65
N LEU A 211 12.24 16.21 -15.47
CA LEU A 211 12.98 16.30 -14.21
C LEU A 211 12.85 15.05 -13.33
N ARG A 212 12.14 14.00 -13.78
CA ARG A 212 11.75 12.87 -12.92
C ARG A 212 11.08 13.32 -11.61
N THR A 213 10.47 14.50 -11.59
CA THR A 213 9.73 15.04 -10.45
C THR A 213 8.27 14.65 -10.54
N PHE A 214 7.63 14.42 -9.38
CA PHE A 214 6.20 14.15 -9.29
C PHE A 214 5.32 15.23 -9.94
N LEU A 215 5.84 16.46 -10.07
CA LEU A 215 5.14 17.59 -10.69
C LEU A 215 4.99 17.46 -12.20
N THR A 216 5.87 16.71 -12.87
CA THR A 216 5.88 16.57 -14.34
C THR A 216 5.54 15.16 -14.80
N THR A 217 5.25 14.26 -13.86
CA THR A 217 4.89 12.88 -14.14
C THR A 217 3.47 12.80 -14.72
N SER A 218 3.31 12.09 -15.84
CA SER A 218 2.01 11.82 -16.46
C SER A 218 1.55 10.39 -16.18
N TYR A 219 0.71 10.22 -15.15
CA TYR A 219 0.12 8.92 -14.80
C TYR A 219 -0.68 8.29 -15.95
N THR A 220 -1.34 9.11 -16.79
CA THR A 220 -2.06 8.61 -17.97
C THR A 220 -1.10 7.93 -18.95
N LYS A 221 0.06 8.54 -19.21
CA LYS A 221 1.09 7.93 -20.08
C LYS A 221 1.71 6.71 -19.44
N GLN A 222 1.97 6.73 -18.12
CA GLN A 222 2.48 5.54 -17.42
C GLN A 222 1.51 4.36 -17.51
N ARG A 223 0.21 4.63 -17.40
CA ARG A 223 -0.83 3.63 -17.60
C ARG A 223 -0.88 3.12 -19.04
N GLU A 224 -0.74 3.99 -20.03
CA GLU A 224 -0.68 3.59 -21.44
C GLU A 224 0.55 2.72 -21.72
N ALA A 225 1.73 3.10 -21.22
CA ALA A 225 2.96 2.32 -21.34
C ALA A 225 2.80 0.94 -20.69
N LEU A 226 2.25 0.87 -19.47
CA LEU A 226 1.95 -0.38 -18.77
C LEU A 226 1.07 -1.29 -19.62
N THR A 227 -0.02 -0.77 -20.19
CA THR A 227 -0.91 -1.53 -21.07
C THR A 227 -0.17 -2.08 -22.29
N ARG A 228 0.69 -1.29 -22.93
CA ARG A 228 1.45 -1.75 -24.10
C ARG A 228 2.52 -2.78 -23.76
N PHE A 229 3.24 -2.64 -22.65
CA PHE A 229 4.19 -3.66 -22.20
C PHE A 229 3.46 -4.97 -21.87
N LYS A 230 2.32 -4.91 -21.18
CA LYS A 230 1.49 -6.10 -20.94
C LYS A 230 0.99 -6.73 -22.23
N LEU A 231 0.55 -5.92 -23.19
CA LEU A 231 0.14 -6.40 -24.51
C LEU A 231 1.29 -7.16 -25.20
N LEU A 232 2.51 -6.62 -25.16
CA LEU A 232 3.69 -7.27 -25.72
C LEU A 232 3.91 -8.64 -25.12
N VAL A 233 3.94 -8.72 -23.79
CA VAL A 233 4.18 -9.96 -23.07
C VAL A 233 3.10 -11.01 -23.34
N ASN A 234 1.83 -10.58 -23.42
CA ASN A 234 0.70 -11.49 -23.64
C ASN A 234 0.61 -11.99 -25.10
N HIS A 235 0.86 -11.12 -26.08
CA HIS A 235 0.74 -11.47 -27.50
C HIS A 235 2.01 -12.07 -28.10
N TYR A 236 3.18 -11.75 -27.53
CA TYR A 236 4.49 -12.20 -28.00
C TYR A 236 5.31 -12.79 -26.84
N PRO A 237 4.83 -13.86 -26.16
CA PRO A 237 5.50 -14.42 -24.99
C PRO A 237 6.88 -15.01 -25.29
N THR A 238 7.18 -15.33 -26.55
CA THR A 238 8.49 -15.82 -27.01
C THR A 238 9.44 -14.70 -27.45
N SER A 239 8.99 -13.45 -27.46
CA SER A 239 9.81 -12.31 -27.90
C SER A 239 10.97 -12.05 -26.93
N SER A 240 12.18 -11.87 -27.46
CA SER A 240 13.37 -11.45 -26.70
C SER A 240 13.20 -10.11 -25.96
N LYS A 241 12.13 -9.34 -26.23
CA LYS A 241 11.77 -8.13 -25.48
C LYS A 241 10.87 -8.36 -24.27
N ALA A 242 10.32 -9.56 -24.09
CA ALA A 242 9.45 -9.86 -22.95
C ALA A 242 10.13 -9.65 -21.57
N PRO A 243 11.40 -10.04 -21.35
CA PRO A 243 12.09 -9.79 -20.08
C PRO A 243 12.26 -8.29 -19.77
N ALA A 244 12.69 -7.52 -20.76
CA ALA A 244 12.83 -6.07 -20.62
C ALA A 244 11.47 -5.40 -20.38
N ALA A 245 10.42 -5.81 -21.09
CA ALA A 245 9.06 -5.34 -20.86
C ALA A 245 8.59 -5.65 -19.43
N ALA A 246 8.83 -6.87 -18.92
CA ALA A 246 8.54 -7.26 -17.55
C ALA A 246 9.24 -6.34 -16.53
N PHE A 247 10.52 -6.02 -16.74
CA PHE A 247 11.23 -5.07 -15.88
C PHE A 247 10.54 -3.70 -15.85
N PHE A 248 10.17 -3.14 -17.01
CA PHE A 248 9.51 -1.83 -17.07
C PHE A 248 8.08 -1.85 -16.50
N ILE A 249 7.37 -2.97 -16.62
CA ILE A 249 6.10 -3.15 -15.90
C ILE A 249 6.35 -3.06 -14.39
N GLY A 250 7.41 -3.70 -13.89
CA GLY A 250 7.82 -3.61 -12.49
C GLY A 250 8.14 -2.18 -12.04
N GLU A 251 8.94 -1.45 -12.83
CA GLU A 251 9.25 -0.04 -12.58
C GLU A 251 7.99 0.81 -12.51
N ILE A 252 7.04 0.59 -13.43
CA ILE A 252 5.79 1.36 -13.44
C ILE A 252 4.96 1.08 -12.19
N TYR A 253 4.82 -0.18 -11.80
CA TYR A 253 4.09 -0.54 -10.58
C TYR A 253 4.72 0.05 -9.33
N LYS A 254 6.04 -0.01 -9.22
CA LYS A 254 6.80 0.56 -8.11
C LYS A 254 6.68 2.08 -8.07
N GLU A 255 6.99 2.79 -9.14
CA GLU A 255 7.15 4.25 -9.11
C GLU A 255 5.83 5.03 -9.22
N TYR A 256 4.82 4.46 -9.88
CA TYR A 256 3.60 5.22 -10.24
C TYR A 256 2.30 4.65 -9.68
N PHE A 257 2.30 3.43 -9.15
CA PHE A 257 1.08 2.81 -8.64
C PHE A 257 1.19 2.28 -7.20
N ASP A 258 2.37 2.35 -6.57
CA ASP A 258 2.60 1.85 -5.20
C ASP A 258 2.24 0.36 -5.04
N GLU A 259 2.40 -0.42 -6.13
CA GLU A 259 2.04 -1.84 -6.19
C GLU A 259 3.29 -2.71 -6.00
N ASP A 260 3.96 -2.53 -4.86
CA ASP A 260 5.28 -3.11 -4.56
C ASP A 260 5.39 -4.63 -4.80
N LEU A 261 4.39 -5.40 -4.38
CA LEU A 261 4.39 -6.86 -4.59
C LEU A 261 4.31 -7.22 -6.07
N ARG A 262 3.52 -6.47 -6.85
CA ARG A 262 3.47 -6.72 -8.29
C ARG A 262 4.75 -6.29 -8.97
N ALA A 263 5.36 -5.20 -8.51
CA ALA A 263 6.66 -4.78 -9.00
C ALA A 263 7.69 -5.90 -8.83
N VAL A 264 7.79 -6.43 -7.61
CA VAL A 264 8.67 -7.58 -7.29
C VAL A 264 8.37 -8.79 -8.17
N ASN A 265 7.10 -9.20 -8.31
CA ASN A 265 6.73 -10.34 -9.14
C ASN A 265 7.13 -10.13 -10.61
N TRP A 266 6.97 -8.92 -11.15
CA TRP A 266 7.37 -8.58 -12.52
C TRP A 266 8.89 -8.51 -12.70
N TYR A 267 9.63 -8.00 -11.72
CA TYR A 267 11.09 -8.12 -11.72
C TYR A 267 11.51 -9.58 -11.74
N GLN A 268 10.86 -10.43 -10.94
CA GLN A 268 11.14 -11.87 -10.92
C GLN A 268 10.95 -12.51 -12.28
N ARG A 269 9.87 -12.18 -13.00
CA ARG A 269 9.69 -12.61 -14.39
C ARG A 269 10.85 -12.16 -15.27
N ALA A 270 11.27 -10.91 -15.14
CA ALA A 270 12.33 -10.37 -15.96
C ALA A 270 13.63 -11.20 -15.86
N TRP A 271 14.12 -11.49 -14.65
CA TRP A 271 15.36 -12.27 -14.51
C TRP A 271 15.16 -13.79 -14.64
N THR A 272 13.94 -14.30 -14.45
CA THR A 272 13.65 -15.73 -14.67
C THR A 272 13.66 -16.04 -16.15
N TRP A 273 13.06 -15.16 -16.96
CA TRP A 273 12.98 -15.31 -18.41
C TRP A 273 14.30 -15.01 -19.12
N ASP A 274 15.11 -14.10 -18.55
CA ASP A 274 16.47 -13.78 -19.02
C ASP A 274 17.39 -13.58 -17.81
N PRO A 275 18.16 -14.62 -17.40
CA PRO A 275 19.09 -14.53 -16.28
C PRO A 275 20.14 -13.43 -16.42
N ASP A 276 20.50 -13.09 -17.67
CA ASP A 276 21.53 -12.12 -18.07
C ASP A 276 20.94 -10.78 -18.54
N ILE A 277 19.71 -10.49 -18.13
CA ILE A 277 19.01 -9.25 -18.44
C ILE A 277 19.84 -8.02 -18.04
N HIS A 278 19.98 -7.05 -18.96
CA HIS A 278 20.78 -5.84 -18.74
C HIS A 278 20.09 -4.80 -17.85
N GLN A 279 18.85 -5.06 -17.43
CA GLN A 279 18.14 -4.25 -16.46
C GLN A 279 18.38 -4.81 -15.05
N PRO A 280 18.53 -3.95 -14.02
CA PRO A 280 18.91 -4.39 -12.67
C PRO A 280 17.71 -4.95 -11.89
N ALA A 281 17.07 -6.00 -12.39
CA ALA A 281 15.80 -6.52 -11.90
C ALA A 281 15.90 -7.07 -10.47
N ARG A 282 16.94 -7.85 -10.17
CA ARG A 282 17.18 -8.41 -8.82
C ARG A 282 17.45 -7.31 -7.82
N PHE A 283 18.30 -6.34 -8.19
CA PHE A 283 18.56 -5.18 -7.34
C PHE A 283 17.29 -4.37 -7.06
N GLN A 284 16.46 -4.10 -8.07
CA GLN A 284 15.21 -3.36 -7.86
C GLN A 284 14.24 -4.12 -6.96
N ALA A 285 14.11 -5.44 -7.13
CA ALA A 285 13.29 -6.27 -6.23
C ALA A 285 13.82 -6.25 -4.80
N ALA A 286 15.14 -6.34 -4.59
CA ALA A 286 15.77 -6.24 -3.28
C ALA A 286 15.45 -4.90 -2.59
N VAL A 287 15.54 -3.79 -3.33
CA VAL A 287 15.20 -2.44 -2.83
C VAL A 287 13.73 -2.36 -2.40
N VAL A 288 12.81 -2.93 -3.17
CA VAL A 288 11.38 -2.93 -2.81
C VAL A 288 11.14 -3.76 -1.54
N TYR A 289 11.72 -4.96 -1.45
CA TYR A 289 11.62 -5.79 -0.25
C TYR A 289 12.18 -5.10 0.99
N ASP A 290 13.36 -4.50 0.87
CA ASP A 290 14.06 -3.84 1.98
C ASP A 290 13.31 -2.58 2.45
N LEU A 291 13.07 -1.65 1.54
CA LEU A 291 12.70 -0.28 1.89
C LEU A 291 11.18 -0.08 1.96
N ARG A 292 10.39 -0.87 1.23
CA ARG A 292 8.94 -0.68 1.15
C ARG A 292 8.15 -1.78 1.85
N LEU A 293 8.56 -3.03 1.67
CA LEU A 293 7.89 -4.18 2.31
C LEU A 293 8.46 -4.54 3.68
N ASN A 294 9.64 -4.00 4.03
CA ASN A 294 10.36 -4.29 5.26
C ASN A 294 10.68 -5.79 5.47
N ASP A 295 10.89 -6.53 4.39
CA ASP A 295 11.31 -7.94 4.39
C ASP A 295 12.84 -8.02 4.17
N LYS A 296 13.58 -7.88 5.26
CA LYS A 296 15.05 -7.80 5.22
C LYS A 296 15.70 -9.12 4.80
N LEU A 297 15.06 -10.26 5.09
CA LEU A 297 15.60 -11.58 4.75
C LEU A 297 15.58 -11.79 3.24
N ARG A 298 14.43 -11.58 2.60
CA ARG A 298 14.34 -11.67 1.13
C ARG A 298 15.20 -10.62 0.43
N ALA A 299 15.26 -9.41 0.97
CA ALA A 299 16.14 -8.37 0.42
C ALA A 299 17.62 -8.78 0.46
N LEU A 300 18.07 -9.40 1.56
CA LEU A 300 19.46 -9.87 1.71
C LEU A 300 19.82 -10.93 0.66
N GLU A 301 18.91 -11.86 0.40
CA GLU A 301 19.06 -12.88 -0.65
C GLU A 301 19.21 -12.21 -2.02
N LEU A 302 18.27 -11.35 -2.41
CA LEU A 302 18.27 -10.70 -3.71
C LEU A 302 19.44 -9.72 -3.91
N TYR A 303 19.90 -9.05 -2.85
CA TYR A 303 21.10 -8.22 -2.96
C TYR A 303 22.35 -9.05 -3.27
N ARG A 304 22.46 -10.26 -2.72
CA ARG A 304 23.58 -11.17 -3.04
C ARG A 304 23.48 -11.65 -4.49
N GLU A 305 22.30 -12.08 -4.93
CA GLU A 305 22.11 -12.46 -6.33
C GLU A 305 22.39 -11.30 -7.30
N ALA A 306 22.02 -10.07 -6.94
CA ALA A 306 22.34 -8.88 -7.74
C ALA A 306 23.86 -8.64 -7.85
N LEU A 307 24.64 -8.93 -6.79
CA LEU A 307 26.11 -8.84 -6.86
C LEU A 307 26.73 -9.90 -7.75
N GLU A 308 26.09 -11.07 -7.87
CA GLU A 308 26.55 -12.18 -8.70
C GLU A 308 26.21 -11.97 -10.19
N HIS A 309 25.04 -11.40 -10.49
CA HIS A 309 24.51 -11.34 -11.85
C HIS A 309 24.47 -9.92 -12.48
N GLU A 310 24.52 -8.84 -11.69
CA GLU A 310 24.27 -7.47 -12.17
C GLU A 310 25.47 -6.52 -11.93
N ASP A 311 26.66 -6.91 -12.41
CA ASP A 311 27.90 -6.17 -12.17
C ASP A 311 28.07 -4.92 -13.06
N PHE A 312 27.19 -4.74 -14.05
CA PHE A 312 27.24 -3.65 -15.03
C PHE A 312 26.96 -2.27 -14.42
N ASN A 313 26.29 -2.19 -13.26
CA ASN A 313 26.02 -0.93 -12.56
C ASN A 313 26.80 -0.84 -11.23
N LYS A 314 27.96 -0.18 -11.26
CA LYS A 314 28.84 -0.04 -10.07
C LYS A 314 28.19 0.70 -8.90
N SER A 315 27.23 1.59 -9.16
CA SER A 315 26.49 2.25 -8.08
C SER A 315 25.57 1.28 -7.34
N ASN A 316 24.88 0.40 -8.07
CA ASN A 316 24.02 -0.63 -7.47
C ASN A 316 24.85 -1.64 -6.67
N VAL A 317 25.99 -2.07 -7.22
CA VAL A 317 26.93 -2.97 -6.53
C VAL A 317 27.39 -2.38 -5.19
N LYS A 318 27.80 -1.11 -5.18
CA LYS A 318 28.21 -0.42 -3.96
C LYS A 318 27.06 -0.33 -2.94
N PHE A 319 25.87 0.03 -3.41
CA PHE A 319 24.68 0.11 -2.56
C PHE A 319 24.36 -1.25 -1.94
N ALA A 320 24.27 -2.31 -2.74
CA ALA A 320 23.96 -3.67 -2.27
C ALA A 320 24.99 -4.17 -1.25
N THR A 321 26.28 -3.96 -1.51
CA THR A 321 27.37 -4.35 -0.60
C THR A 321 27.22 -3.69 0.77
N HIS A 322 27.00 -2.37 0.79
CA HIS A 322 26.79 -1.64 2.04
C HIS A 322 25.52 -2.12 2.74
N ARG A 323 24.42 -2.28 2.00
CA ARG A 323 23.13 -2.63 2.58
C ARG A 323 23.09 -4.03 3.16
N ILE A 324 23.81 -4.99 2.56
CA ILE A 324 24.03 -6.33 3.12
C ILE A 324 24.67 -6.23 4.50
N ALA A 325 25.74 -5.43 4.65
CA ALA A 325 26.42 -5.26 5.92
C ALA A 325 25.51 -4.64 6.99
N ASP A 326 24.73 -3.61 6.62
CA ASP A 326 23.77 -2.97 7.53
C ASP A 326 22.71 -3.96 8.03
N ILE A 327 22.10 -4.73 7.13
CA ILE A 327 21.05 -5.72 7.49
C ILE A 327 21.62 -6.80 8.43
N GLN A 328 22.87 -7.23 8.21
CA GLN A 328 23.53 -8.23 9.06
C GLN A 328 23.87 -7.68 10.45
N ASP A 329 24.35 -6.43 10.55
CA ASP A 329 24.59 -5.76 11.84
C ASP A 329 23.28 -5.58 12.62
N ASP A 330 22.21 -5.14 11.96
CA ASP A 330 20.87 -5.02 12.57
C ASP A 330 20.38 -6.38 13.12
N ALA A 331 20.54 -7.46 12.36
CA ALA A 331 20.18 -8.81 12.79
C ALA A 331 21.01 -9.28 13.99
N ALA A 332 22.32 -8.99 14.01
CA ALA A 332 23.20 -9.32 15.13
C ALA A 332 22.80 -8.56 16.41
N ARG A 333 22.51 -7.27 16.29
CA ARG A 333 22.03 -6.44 17.42
C ARG A 333 20.70 -6.92 17.97
N PHE A 334 19.79 -7.35 17.09
CA PHE A 334 18.50 -7.90 17.51
C PHE A 334 18.66 -9.22 18.28
N LYS A 335 19.56 -10.11 17.83
CA LYS A 335 19.87 -11.36 18.55
C LYS A 335 20.44 -11.11 19.95
N VAL A 336 21.30 -10.09 20.11
CA VAL A 336 21.83 -9.69 21.42
C VAL A 336 20.70 -9.25 22.37
N ARG A 337 19.70 -8.51 21.87
CA ARG A 337 18.55 -8.05 22.69
C ARG A 337 17.60 -9.18 23.11
N LEU A 338 17.45 -10.20 22.28
CA LEU A 338 16.58 -11.35 22.57
C LEU A 338 17.25 -12.41 23.45
N THR A 339 18.57 -12.36 23.59
CA THR A 339 19.23 -13.22 24.56
C THR A 339 18.83 -12.64 25.92
N PRO A 340 18.04 -13.37 26.75
CA PRO A 340 17.72 -12.87 28.09
C PRO A 340 19.05 -12.52 28.77
N PRO A 341 19.11 -11.42 29.53
CA PRO A 341 20.33 -11.07 30.26
C PRO A 341 20.76 -12.35 30.96
N GLY A 342 21.94 -12.85 30.58
CA GLY A 342 22.41 -14.15 31.03
C GLY A 342 22.21 -14.24 32.53
N GLU A 343 21.80 -15.42 32.99
CA GLU A 343 21.74 -15.78 34.40
C GLU A 343 22.86 -15.01 35.12
N PRO A 344 22.51 -14.11 36.06
CA PRO A 344 23.46 -13.16 36.60
C PRO A 344 24.72 -13.93 36.96
N PRO A 345 25.92 -13.44 36.56
CA PRO A 345 27.15 -14.17 36.80
C PRO A 345 27.13 -14.64 38.25
N PRO A 346 27.45 -15.93 38.52
CA PRO A 346 27.24 -16.55 39.83
C PRO A 346 27.72 -15.55 40.87
N GLU A 347 26.80 -15.17 41.75
CA GLU A 347 26.99 -14.15 42.78
C GLU A 347 28.41 -14.34 43.32
N ARG A 348 29.30 -13.36 43.09
CA ARG A 348 30.64 -13.47 43.69
C ARG A 348 30.38 -13.70 45.17
N PRO A 349 30.95 -14.75 45.79
CA PRO A 349 30.77 -14.97 47.21
C PRO A 349 31.06 -13.63 47.89
N LEU A 350 30.05 -13.11 48.58
CA LEU A 350 30.16 -11.87 49.33
C LEU A 350 31.45 -11.99 50.15
N PRO A 351 32.40 -11.04 50.06
CA PRO A 351 33.53 -11.04 50.97
C PRO A 351 32.94 -11.09 52.37
N ASP A 352 33.36 -12.09 53.15
CA ASP A 352 32.82 -12.45 54.47
C ASP A 352 32.29 -11.19 55.18
N GLU A 353 30.96 -11.10 55.22
CA GLU A 353 30.28 -9.98 55.86
C GLU A 353 30.75 -9.95 57.32
N PRO A 354 31.45 -8.90 57.77
CA PRO A 354 31.91 -8.84 59.14
C PRO A 354 30.71 -8.92 60.07
N LEU A 355 30.72 -9.96 60.92
CA LEU A 355 29.72 -10.29 61.93
C LEU A 355 29.02 -9.04 62.47
N ALA A 356 27.71 -8.98 62.26
CA ALA A 356 26.87 -7.92 62.81
C ALA A 356 27.04 -7.83 64.34
N PRO A 357 27.14 -6.63 64.93
CA PRO A 357 27.09 -6.46 66.37
C PRO A 357 25.75 -6.95 66.94
N PRO A 358 25.74 -7.45 68.18
CA PRO A 358 24.57 -8.07 68.78
C PRO A 358 23.35 -7.12 68.84
N GLU A 359 22.19 -7.71 68.58
CA GLU A 359 20.86 -7.10 68.62
C GLU A 359 20.64 -6.30 69.90
N ARG A 360 20.29 -5.02 69.73
CA ARG A 360 19.74 -4.20 70.81
C ARG A 360 18.22 -4.35 70.79
N THR A 361 17.72 -5.05 71.80
CA THR A 361 16.30 -5.17 72.16
C THR A 361 15.71 -3.83 72.62
N GLY A 362 14.50 -3.52 72.16
CA GLY A 362 13.60 -2.45 72.64
C GLY A 362 13.03 -1.63 71.47
N ASP A 363 11.75 -1.32 71.31
CA ASP A 363 10.51 -1.50 72.08
C ASP A 363 9.33 -1.34 71.08
N PRO A 364 8.09 -1.75 71.40
CA PRO A 364 6.97 -1.76 70.47
C PRO A 364 6.23 -0.41 70.44
N ALA A 365 5.89 0.08 69.25
CA ALA A 365 4.99 1.23 69.09
C ALA A 365 3.96 1.01 67.96
N ASP A 366 2.72 0.82 68.41
CA ASP A 366 1.40 1.20 67.87
C ASP A 366 1.07 1.13 66.36
N PRO A 367 0.03 0.36 65.98
CA PRO A 367 -0.65 0.48 64.69
C PRO A 367 -1.80 1.50 64.77
N LYS A 368 -1.73 2.58 63.97
CA LYS A 368 -2.90 3.44 63.71
C LYS A 368 -3.68 2.92 62.51
N GLU A 369 -4.90 2.46 62.82
CA GLU A 369 -6.01 2.24 61.89
C GLU A 369 -6.34 3.52 61.08
N THR A 370 -6.77 3.34 59.84
CA THR A 370 -7.57 4.35 59.12
C THR A 370 -8.70 3.65 58.37
N PRO A 371 -9.97 4.08 58.53
CA PRO A 371 -11.12 3.38 57.97
C PRO A 371 -11.47 3.87 56.56
N GLY A 372 -12.14 2.99 55.82
CA GLY A 372 -12.41 3.12 54.40
C GLY A 372 -13.46 4.15 53.99
N LYS A 373 -13.49 4.40 52.68
CA LYS A 373 -14.61 5.05 51.99
C LYS A 373 -15.07 4.16 50.84
N SER A 374 -16.25 3.57 51.06
CA SER A 374 -17.10 2.90 50.08
C SER A 374 -17.72 3.95 49.14
N LEU A 375 -17.59 3.75 47.83
CA LEU A 375 -18.30 4.52 46.80
C LEU A 375 -19.41 3.62 46.23
N ALA A 376 -20.65 4.01 46.45
CA ALA A 376 -21.85 3.42 45.87
C ALA A 376 -22.12 3.97 44.45
N PRO A 377 -22.91 3.26 43.62
CA PRO A 377 -23.06 3.53 42.18
C PRO A 377 -24.18 4.54 41.86
N LEU A 378 -23.96 5.36 40.83
CA LEU A 378 -24.97 6.25 40.23
C LEU A 378 -25.88 5.49 39.26
N ALA A 379 -27.19 5.57 39.50
CA ALA A 379 -28.26 5.13 38.61
C ALA A 379 -28.64 6.25 37.60
N PRO A 380 -29.36 5.94 36.50
CA PRO A 380 -29.59 6.86 35.40
C PRO A 380 -30.88 7.69 35.56
N LEU A 381 -30.82 8.97 35.16
CA LEU A 381 -32.01 9.79 34.98
C LEU A 381 -32.53 9.62 33.54
N GLY A 382 -33.69 8.98 33.43
CA GLY A 382 -34.58 9.13 32.29
C GLY A 382 -35.24 10.50 32.29
N GLY A 383 -35.56 10.96 31.09
CA GLY A 383 -36.32 12.19 30.85
C GLY A 383 -36.95 12.12 29.47
N GLU A 384 -38.13 11.50 29.41
CA GLU A 384 -39.15 11.84 28.42
C GLU A 384 -39.80 13.18 28.85
N THR A 385 -40.14 14.05 27.89
CA THR A 385 -41.51 14.59 27.71
C THR A 385 -41.53 15.66 26.61
N ASN A 386 -42.59 15.53 25.80
CA ASN A 386 -43.27 16.48 24.90
C ASN A 386 -42.63 16.91 23.58
#